data_AF-A0A7S4MGI8-F1
#
_entry.id   AF-A0A7S4MGI8-F1
#
_cell.length_a   1.000
_cell.length_b   1.000
_cell.length_c   1.000
_cell.angle_alpha   90.00
_cell.angle_beta   90.00
_cell.angle_gamma   90.00
#
_symmetry.space_group_name_H-M   'P 1'
#
loop_
_entity.id
_entity.type
_entity.pdbx_description
1 polymer ?
#
loop_
_entity_poly.entity_id
_entity_poly.type
_entity_poly.pdbx_seq_one_letter_code
_entity_poly.pdbx_strand_id
1 'polypeptide(L)'
;VGCHHNNASVAVPSSCRFRWDAAGFARTFRGHRLWFVGDSVSTQHWRSLLCLEQERLTPDAHRALRHARQVHPERSPDHRHPVCAPLNVGLELCHHAARDLDGVLSSLLKHSMLRRGNVIVLNSHAHEPRRAETEQVQRLASWLDQHPDARLPAIVWRTRAAVHFRDEFVDHNPYETEHCHPIADARRQRLVLWDANGTGHRLLRERGARVLDGGVDTVDSSHAHPFVGCGREKQPYYDCTHYCQPGPLMRWNERLVELFR
;
A
#
# COMPACT_ATOMS: atom_id res chain seq x y z
N VAL A 1 7.59 13.89 -10.09
CA VAL A 1 6.45 13.67 -9.17
C VAL A 1 6.52 14.84 -8.21
N GLY A 2 5.56 15.75 -8.25
CA GLY A 2 5.53 16.80 -7.24
C GLY A 2 5.14 16.14 -5.94
N CYS A 3 6.11 15.65 -5.18
CA CYS A 3 5.95 15.37 -3.76
C CYS A 3 5.89 16.76 -3.13
N HIS A 4 4.77 17.45 -3.32
CA HIS A 4 4.60 18.77 -2.78
C HIS A 4 4.63 18.62 -1.25
N HIS A 5 5.74 19.01 -0.64
CA HIS A 5 5.68 19.79 0.58
C HIS A 5 4.91 21.06 0.19
N ASN A 6 3.59 20.97 0.11
CA ASN A 6 2.79 22.15 -0.11
C ASN A 6 3.16 23.11 1.01
N ASN A 7 3.52 24.33 0.60
CA ASN A 7 3.87 25.47 1.44
C ASN A 7 2.71 25.95 2.35
N ALA A 8 1.74 25.08 2.65
CA ALA A 8 0.83 25.23 3.75
C ALA A 8 1.43 24.44 4.91
N SER A 9 1.75 25.14 5.99
CA SER A 9 2.08 24.60 7.31
C SER A 9 0.91 23.77 7.86
N VAL A 10 0.66 22.60 7.26
CA VAL A 10 -0.12 21.55 7.89
C VAL A 10 0.75 21.09 9.05
N ALA A 11 0.31 21.39 10.27
CA ALA A 11 0.98 20.93 11.47
C ALA A 11 1.05 19.41 11.42
N VAL A 12 2.21 18.89 11.02
CA VAL A 12 2.51 17.45 11.08
C VAL A 12 2.50 17.11 12.57
N PRO A 13 1.55 16.28 13.05
CA PRO A 13 1.47 15.94 14.47
C PRO A 13 2.82 15.42 14.96
N SER A 14 3.15 15.59 16.25
CA SER A 14 4.40 15.06 16.82
C SER A 14 4.56 13.55 16.61
N SER A 15 3.44 12.82 16.51
CA SER A 15 3.36 11.40 16.13
C SER A 15 3.72 11.09 14.67
N CYS A 16 3.86 12.12 13.82
CA CYS A 16 4.33 12.03 12.44
C CYS A 16 5.79 12.51 12.28
N ARG A 17 6.54 12.72 13.38
CA ARG A 17 8.00 12.86 13.32
C ARG A 17 8.61 11.54 12.85
N PHE A 18 8.85 11.48 11.55
CA PHE A 18 9.38 10.33 10.84
C PHE A 18 10.75 10.73 10.27
N ARG A 19 11.77 9.90 10.50
CA ARG A 19 13.10 10.13 9.94
C ARG A 19 13.46 8.96 9.04
N TRP A 20 13.28 9.18 7.75
CA TRP A 20 13.65 8.21 6.73
C TRP A 20 15.16 7.96 6.67
N ASP A 21 15.58 6.70 6.85
CA ASP A 21 16.95 6.25 6.55
C ASP A 21 17.05 5.76 5.10
N ALA A 22 17.13 6.71 4.16
CA ALA A 22 17.29 6.41 2.73
C ALA A 22 18.54 5.57 2.43
N ALA A 23 19.60 5.69 3.24
CA ALA A 23 20.83 4.92 3.06
C ALA A 23 20.64 3.47 3.51
N GLY A 24 19.98 3.26 4.65
CA GLY A 24 19.60 1.93 5.14
C GLY A 24 18.63 1.21 4.20
N PHE A 25 17.63 1.92 3.68
CA PHE A 25 16.74 1.40 2.66
C PHE A 25 17.51 0.93 1.43
N ALA A 26 18.35 1.80 0.86
CA ALA A 26 19.17 1.46 -0.31
C ALA A 26 20.14 0.30 -0.05
N ARG A 27 20.73 0.19 1.15
CA ARG A 27 21.57 -0.96 1.52
C ARG A 27 20.78 -2.26 1.58
N THR A 28 19.58 -2.23 2.15
CA THR A 28 18.72 -3.41 2.35
C THR A 28 18.23 -3.97 1.01
N PHE A 29 17.85 -3.09 0.07
CA PHE A 29 17.20 -3.50 -1.18
C PHE A 29 18.05 -3.26 -2.44
N ARG A 30 19.36 -3.00 -2.31
CA ARG A 30 20.26 -2.92 -3.48
C ARG A 30 20.16 -4.20 -4.32
N GLY A 31 20.07 -4.05 -5.63
CA GLY A 31 19.94 -5.17 -6.58
C GLY A 31 18.54 -5.77 -6.67
N HIS A 32 17.58 -5.29 -5.88
CA HIS A 32 16.23 -5.84 -5.85
C HIS A 32 15.27 -5.03 -6.74
N ARG A 33 14.13 -5.66 -7.07
CA ARG A 33 12.96 -4.95 -7.59
C ARG A 33 11.82 -5.10 -6.58
N LEU A 34 11.36 -3.98 -6.06
CA LEU A 34 10.26 -3.95 -5.08
C LEU A 34 8.96 -3.70 -5.82
N TRP A 35 8.03 -4.63 -5.71
CA TRP A 35 6.73 -4.62 -6.37
C TRP A 35 5.63 -4.35 -5.36
N PHE A 36 4.80 -3.34 -5.62
CA PHE A 36 3.58 -3.07 -4.88
C PHE A 36 2.39 -3.49 -5.74
N VAL A 37 1.76 -4.61 -5.39
CA VAL A 37 0.67 -5.21 -6.17
C VAL A 37 -0.59 -5.21 -5.34
N GLY A 38 -1.62 -4.52 -5.82
CA GLY A 38 -2.88 -4.42 -5.09
C GLY A 38 -3.70 -3.19 -5.45
N ASP A 39 -4.59 -2.84 -4.53
CA ASP A 39 -5.57 -1.77 -4.66
C ASP A 39 -4.97 -0.35 -4.60
N SER A 40 -5.83 0.66 -4.54
CA SER A 40 -5.47 2.07 -4.43
C SER A 40 -4.62 2.42 -3.19
N VAL A 41 -4.74 1.68 -2.09
CA VAL A 41 -3.89 1.85 -0.89
C VAL A 41 -2.50 1.23 -1.13
N SER A 42 -2.38 0.20 -1.98
CA SER A 42 -1.09 -0.27 -2.51
C SER A 42 -0.37 0.85 -3.27
N THR A 43 -1.12 1.52 -4.16
CA THR A 43 -0.61 2.64 -4.95
C THR A 43 -0.09 3.77 -4.07
N GLN A 44 -0.78 4.07 -2.96
CA GLN A 44 -0.30 5.10 -2.03
C GLN A 44 0.96 4.70 -1.29
N HIS A 45 1.07 3.43 -0.87
CA HIS A 45 2.29 2.93 -0.24
C HIS A 45 3.50 3.09 -1.18
N TRP A 46 3.35 2.67 -2.44
CA TRP A 46 4.39 2.86 -3.47
C TRP A 46 4.73 4.34 -3.71
N ARG A 47 3.72 5.20 -3.84
CA ARG A 47 3.92 6.66 -4.03
C ARG A 47 4.63 7.30 -2.83
N SER A 48 4.30 6.87 -1.62
CA SER A 48 4.96 7.32 -0.40
C SER A 48 6.46 7.01 -0.46
N LEU A 49 6.82 5.78 -0.82
CA LEU A 49 8.23 5.39 -0.97
C LEU A 49 8.96 6.14 -2.08
N LEU A 50 8.31 6.37 -3.23
CA LEU A 50 8.88 7.20 -4.30
C LEU A 50 9.20 8.62 -3.84
N CYS A 51 8.38 9.19 -2.96
CA CYS A 51 8.63 10.51 -2.40
C CYS A 51 9.80 10.50 -1.40
N LEU A 52 9.90 9.46 -0.59
CA LEU A 52 11.02 9.26 0.34
C LEU A 52 12.36 9.06 -0.38
N GLU A 53 12.33 8.42 -1.55
CA GLU A 53 13.52 8.15 -2.37
C GLU A 53 13.67 9.10 -3.56
N GLN A 54 13.01 10.28 -3.52
CA GLN A 54 12.97 11.19 -4.67
C GLN A 54 14.35 11.61 -5.18
N GLU A 55 15.34 11.75 -4.29
CA GLU A 55 16.71 12.14 -4.62
C GLU A 55 17.49 11.03 -5.34
N ARG A 56 17.04 9.78 -5.25
CA ARG A 56 17.64 8.62 -5.93
C ARG A 56 16.97 8.28 -7.25
N LEU A 57 15.83 8.89 -7.57
CA LEU A 57 15.13 8.62 -8.82
C LEU A 57 15.99 9.04 -10.01
N THR A 58 16.07 8.14 -10.99
CA THR A 58 16.79 8.40 -12.24
C THR A 58 15.96 9.28 -13.20
N PRO A 59 16.58 9.87 -14.24
CA PRO A 59 15.84 10.55 -15.31
C PRO A 59 14.77 9.66 -15.97
N ASP A 60 15.05 8.36 -16.06
CA ASP A 60 14.17 7.33 -16.64
C ASP A 60 12.95 7.10 -15.75
N ALA A 61 13.16 7.04 -14.43
CA ALA A 61 12.06 7.02 -13.46
C ALA A 61 11.17 8.25 -13.61
N HIS A 62 11.74 9.45 -13.75
CA HIS A 62 10.93 10.65 -13.96
C HIS A 62 10.11 10.60 -15.26
N ARG A 63 10.64 10.02 -16.35
CA ARG A 63 9.89 9.81 -17.60
C ARG A 63 8.74 8.82 -17.40
N ALA A 64 9.01 7.66 -16.81
CA ALA A 64 8.00 6.63 -16.53
C ALA A 64 6.86 7.19 -15.65
N LEU A 65 7.21 7.93 -14.60
CA LEU A 65 6.25 8.52 -13.66
C LEU A 65 5.42 9.66 -14.29
N ARG A 66 5.97 10.41 -15.25
CA ARG A 66 5.18 11.41 -16.01
C ARG A 66 4.14 10.73 -16.90
N HIS A 67 4.55 9.68 -17.61
CA HIS A 67 3.63 8.91 -18.46
C HIS A 67 2.51 8.26 -17.64
N ALA A 68 2.86 7.66 -16.49
CA ALA A 68 1.89 7.07 -15.58
C ALA A 68 0.90 8.08 -14.96
N ARG A 69 1.25 9.38 -14.87
CA ARG A 69 0.31 10.43 -14.43
C ARG A 69 -0.68 10.83 -15.53
N GLN A 70 -0.30 10.74 -16.79
CA GLN A 70 -1.16 11.03 -17.93
C GLN A 70 -2.23 9.93 -18.11
N VAL A 71 -1.88 8.70 -17.75
CA VAL A 71 -2.83 7.59 -17.66
C VAL A 71 -3.56 7.71 -16.32
N HIS A 72 -4.81 8.19 -16.31
CA HIS A 72 -5.61 8.25 -15.09
C HIS A 72 -5.82 6.84 -14.53
N PRO A 73 -5.15 6.44 -13.43
CA PRO A 73 -5.20 5.06 -12.98
C PRO A 73 -6.62 4.65 -12.63
N GLU A 74 -7.42 5.53 -12.03
CA GLU A 74 -8.79 5.22 -11.59
C GLU A 74 -9.85 5.26 -12.72
N ARG A 75 -9.54 5.87 -13.87
CA ARG A 75 -10.50 6.07 -14.98
C ARG A 75 -10.16 5.29 -16.25
N SER A 76 -8.96 4.72 -16.33
CA SER A 76 -8.53 3.94 -17.48
C SER A 76 -8.78 2.45 -17.25
N PRO A 77 -9.41 1.72 -18.20
CA PRO A 77 -9.45 0.26 -18.19
C PRO A 77 -8.04 -0.38 -18.37
N ASP A 78 -7.00 0.46 -18.51
CA ASP A 78 -5.61 0.08 -18.74
C ASP A 78 -4.76 -0.01 -17.45
N HIS A 79 -5.36 -0.49 -16.36
CA HIS A 79 -4.64 -0.97 -15.16
C HIS A 79 -3.68 -2.16 -15.46
N ARG A 80 -3.50 -2.56 -16.72
CA ARG A 80 -2.85 -3.81 -17.10
C ARG A 80 -1.32 -3.74 -17.02
N HIS A 81 -0.74 -2.55 -17.16
CA HIS A 81 0.70 -2.40 -17.29
C HIS A 81 1.36 -1.94 -15.99
N PRO A 82 2.36 -2.67 -15.49
CA PRO A 82 3.23 -2.21 -14.42
C PRO A 82 3.87 -0.87 -14.69
N VAL A 83 3.98 -0.05 -13.65
CA VAL A 83 4.80 1.18 -13.66
C VAL A 83 6.03 0.93 -12.80
N CYS A 84 7.22 1.09 -13.37
CA CYS A 84 8.47 0.92 -12.64
C CYS A 84 9.32 2.19 -12.69
N ALA A 85 9.98 2.47 -11.57
CA ALA A 85 10.82 3.64 -11.37
C ALA A 85 12.20 3.18 -10.88
N PRO A 86 13.23 3.19 -11.75
CA PRO A 86 14.59 2.85 -11.35
C PRO A 86 15.26 3.94 -10.51
N LEU A 87 15.96 3.51 -9.46
CA LEU A 87 16.78 4.32 -8.56
C LEU A 87 18.27 4.12 -8.90
N ASN A 88 19.09 5.15 -8.69
CA ASN A 88 20.53 5.18 -8.98
C ASN A 88 21.40 4.29 -8.09
N VAL A 89 20.79 3.40 -7.29
CA VAL A 89 21.46 2.44 -6.40
C VAL A 89 21.30 0.99 -6.84
N GLY A 90 20.83 0.77 -8.08
CA GLY A 90 20.58 -0.58 -8.62
C GLY A 90 19.31 -1.22 -8.03
N LEU A 91 18.30 -0.40 -7.74
CA LEU A 91 17.01 -0.81 -7.19
C LEU A 91 15.91 -0.25 -8.10
N GLU A 92 14.81 -0.99 -8.26
CA GLU A 92 13.64 -0.51 -8.99
C GLU A 92 12.37 -0.61 -8.14
N LEU A 93 11.57 0.47 -8.13
CA LEU A 93 10.27 0.51 -7.44
C LEU A 93 9.15 0.38 -8.47
N CYS A 94 8.47 -0.75 -8.44
CA CYS A 94 7.40 -1.11 -9.34
C CYS A 94 6.05 -1.14 -8.64
N HIS A 95 5.01 -0.80 -9.40
CA HIS A 95 3.62 -0.91 -8.97
C HIS A 95 2.79 -1.57 -10.07
N HIS A 96 1.86 -2.45 -9.67
CA HIS A 96 0.86 -3.01 -10.55
C HIS A 96 -0.51 -3.01 -9.83
N ALA A 97 -1.49 -2.33 -10.42
CA ALA A 97 -2.80 -2.21 -9.82
C ALA A 97 -3.61 -3.50 -10.00
N ALA A 98 -4.20 -3.97 -8.91
CA ALA A 98 -5.13 -5.10 -8.89
C ALA A 98 -6.33 -4.74 -8.03
N ARG A 99 -7.55 -5.01 -8.54
CA ARG A 99 -8.79 -4.63 -7.85
C ARG A 99 -9.23 -5.65 -6.79
N ASP A 100 -8.84 -6.90 -6.98
CA ASP A 100 -9.22 -8.04 -6.16
C ASP A 100 -8.04 -9.02 -6.01
N LEU A 101 -8.23 -10.06 -5.22
CA LEU A 101 -7.18 -11.06 -5.00
C LEU A 101 -6.85 -11.83 -6.28
N ASP A 102 -7.81 -12.08 -7.17
CA ASP A 102 -7.57 -12.78 -8.43
C ASP A 102 -6.66 -11.97 -9.37
N GLY A 103 -6.84 -10.65 -9.40
CA GLY A 103 -5.95 -9.71 -10.06
C GLY A 103 -4.55 -9.72 -9.46
N VAL A 104 -4.43 -9.84 -8.13
CA VAL A 104 -3.14 -9.96 -7.45
C VAL A 104 -2.44 -11.27 -7.84
N LEU A 105 -3.14 -12.41 -7.73
CA LEU A 105 -2.58 -13.73 -8.02
C LEU A 105 -2.21 -13.87 -9.51
N SER A 106 -3.04 -13.37 -10.43
CA SER A 106 -2.72 -13.37 -11.87
C SER A 106 -1.51 -12.49 -12.19
N SER A 107 -1.26 -11.45 -11.40
CA SER A 107 -0.05 -10.63 -11.54
C SER A 107 1.19 -11.39 -11.12
N LEU A 108 1.09 -12.19 -10.05
CA LEU A 108 2.17 -13.07 -9.61
C LEU A 108 2.55 -14.13 -10.65
N LEU A 109 1.68 -14.49 -11.59
CA LEU A 109 2.02 -15.41 -12.68
C LEU A 109 2.92 -14.78 -13.75
N LYS A 110 3.11 -13.45 -13.75
CA LYS A 110 3.94 -12.77 -14.75
C LYS A 110 5.43 -13.06 -14.49
N HIS A 111 6.14 -13.49 -15.53
CA HIS A 111 7.58 -13.82 -15.47
C HIS A 111 8.49 -12.66 -15.00
N SER A 112 8.04 -11.40 -15.11
CA SER A 112 8.77 -10.25 -14.57
C SER A 112 8.75 -10.18 -13.04
N MET A 113 7.77 -10.81 -12.38
CA MET A 113 7.57 -10.81 -10.93
C MET A 113 8.13 -12.07 -10.25
N LEU A 114 8.06 -13.25 -10.88
CA LEU A 114 8.62 -14.52 -10.35
C LEU A 114 10.13 -14.62 -10.56
N ARG A 115 10.90 -13.70 -9.96
CA ARG A 115 12.37 -13.69 -10.07
C ARG A 115 13.01 -13.61 -8.70
N ARG A 116 14.16 -14.27 -8.58
CA ARG A 116 15.03 -14.14 -7.41
C ARG A 116 15.49 -12.68 -7.28
N GLY A 117 15.47 -12.14 -6.07
CA GLY A 117 15.78 -10.73 -5.81
C GLY A 117 14.60 -9.78 -6.02
N ASN A 118 13.42 -10.26 -6.44
CA ASN A 118 12.21 -9.45 -6.33
C ASN A 118 11.67 -9.51 -4.89
N VAL A 119 11.13 -8.39 -4.41
CA VAL A 119 10.32 -8.32 -3.20
C VAL A 119 8.93 -7.89 -3.62
N ILE A 120 7.89 -8.62 -3.24
CA ILE A 120 6.52 -8.34 -3.65
C ILE A 120 5.65 -8.07 -2.44
N VAL A 121 5.23 -6.81 -2.29
CA VAL A 121 4.28 -6.34 -1.29
C VAL A 121 2.87 -6.45 -1.85
N LEU A 122 2.07 -7.31 -1.24
CA LEU A 122 0.72 -7.67 -1.67
C LEU A 122 -0.34 -7.10 -0.73
N ASN A 123 -1.46 -6.68 -1.31
CA ASN A 123 -2.72 -6.45 -0.61
C ASN A 123 -3.91 -6.49 -1.58
N SER A 124 -5.13 -6.74 -1.11
CA SER A 124 -6.29 -6.89 -2.01
C SER A 124 -7.63 -6.49 -1.38
N HIS A 125 -7.67 -5.37 -0.64
CA HIS A 125 -8.73 -5.20 0.36
C HIS A 125 -9.70 -4.04 0.13
N ALA A 126 -9.34 -2.99 -0.61
CA ALA A 126 -10.19 -1.81 -0.72
C ALA A 126 -11.54 -2.08 -1.44
N HIS A 127 -11.64 -3.09 -2.30
CA HIS A 127 -12.83 -3.36 -3.12
C HIS A 127 -13.59 -4.65 -2.79
N GLU A 128 -13.16 -5.43 -1.79
CA GLU A 128 -13.87 -6.62 -1.33
C GLU A 128 -14.39 -6.47 0.12
N PRO A 129 -15.24 -5.47 0.42
CA PRO A 129 -15.68 -5.18 1.79
C PRO A 129 -16.44 -6.33 2.47
N ARG A 130 -16.96 -7.30 1.68
CA ARG A 130 -17.69 -8.47 2.17
C ARG A 130 -16.79 -9.67 2.48
N ARG A 131 -15.54 -9.71 2.01
CA ARG A 131 -14.63 -10.83 2.28
C ARG A 131 -13.70 -10.50 3.43
N ALA A 132 -13.65 -11.38 4.41
CA ALA A 132 -12.74 -11.24 5.55
C ALA A 132 -11.29 -11.38 5.09
N GLU A 133 -10.36 -10.65 5.72
CA GLU A 133 -8.92 -10.81 5.47
C GLU A 133 -8.47 -12.27 5.63
N THR A 134 -9.04 -13.01 6.60
CA THR A 134 -8.81 -14.45 6.76
C THR A 134 -9.05 -15.25 5.48
N GLU A 135 -10.13 -14.96 4.75
CA GLU A 135 -10.46 -15.68 3.52
C GLU A 135 -9.40 -15.38 2.44
N GLN A 136 -9.00 -14.12 2.30
CA GLN A 136 -7.97 -13.72 1.34
C GLN A 136 -6.62 -14.37 1.66
N VAL A 137 -6.25 -14.41 2.94
CA VAL A 137 -5.03 -15.04 3.45
C VAL A 137 -5.05 -16.56 3.18
N GLN A 138 -6.16 -17.24 3.44
CA GLN A 138 -6.31 -18.67 3.14
C GLN A 138 -6.18 -18.95 1.65
N ARG A 139 -6.78 -18.10 0.79
CA ARG A 139 -6.66 -18.23 -0.66
C ARG A 139 -5.22 -18.03 -1.14
N LEU A 140 -4.51 -17.02 -0.64
CA LEU A 140 -3.10 -16.81 -0.96
C LEU A 140 -2.23 -17.99 -0.48
N ALA A 141 -2.47 -18.51 0.73
CA ALA A 141 -1.75 -19.67 1.25
C ALA A 141 -1.94 -20.90 0.35
N SER A 142 -3.19 -21.22 -0.02
CA SER A 142 -3.50 -22.31 -0.95
C SER A 142 -2.85 -22.11 -2.32
N TRP A 143 -2.80 -20.87 -2.81
CA TRP A 143 -2.14 -20.55 -4.07
C TRP A 143 -0.63 -20.77 -4.00
N LEU A 144 0.03 -20.35 -2.91
CA LEU A 144 1.46 -20.56 -2.68
C LEU A 144 1.83 -22.06 -2.60
N ASP A 145 0.94 -22.90 -2.06
CA ASP A 145 1.15 -24.36 -2.05
C ASP A 145 1.14 -24.96 -3.47
N GLN A 146 0.36 -24.38 -4.38
CA GLN A 146 0.22 -24.84 -5.75
C GLN A 146 1.30 -24.28 -6.70
N HIS A 147 2.02 -23.23 -6.28
CA HIS A 147 2.98 -22.52 -7.13
C HIS A 147 4.35 -22.43 -6.44
N PRO A 148 5.15 -23.52 -6.44
CA PRO A 148 6.44 -23.54 -5.75
C PRO A 148 7.43 -22.48 -6.27
N ASP A 149 7.33 -22.08 -7.55
CA ASP A 149 8.14 -21.01 -8.14
C ASP A 149 7.85 -19.62 -7.54
N ALA A 150 6.71 -19.45 -6.87
CA ALA A 150 6.40 -18.24 -6.11
C ALA A 150 7.30 -18.03 -4.88
N ARG A 151 8.18 -18.99 -4.57
CA ARG A 151 9.24 -18.85 -3.55
C ARG A 151 10.48 -18.12 -4.06
N LEU A 152 10.59 -17.86 -5.37
CA LEU A 152 11.70 -17.10 -5.95
C LEU A 152 11.75 -15.64 -5.43
N PRO A 153 10.65 -14.87 -5.51
CA PRO A 153 10.57 -13.58 -4.84
C PRO A 153 10.35 -13.73 -3.33
N ALA A 154 10.76 -12.70 -2.57
CA ALA A 154 10.30 -12.54 -1.19
C ALA A 154 8.88 -11.95 -1.19
N ILE A 155 7.92 -12.69 -0.63
CA ILE A 155 6.53 -12.22 -0.50
C ILE A 155 6.33 -11.50 0.83
N VAL A 156 5.68 -10.34 0.78
CA VAL A 156 5.22 -9.57 1.94
C VAL A 156 3.71 -9.39 1.80
N TRP A 157 2.93 -9.95 2.71
CA TRP A 157 1.50 -9.66 2.83
C TRP A 157 1.32 -8.44 3.72
N ARG A 158 0.75 -7.36 3.17
CA ARG A 158 0.34 -6.20 3.96
C ARG A 158 -1.11 -6.38 4.41
N THR A 159 -1.34 -6.33 5.71
CA THR A 159 -2.69 -6.43 6.30
C THR A 159 -3.55 -5.21 5.97
N ARG A 160 -4.85 -5.29 6.31
CA ARG A 160 -5.79 -4.20 6.08
C ARG A 160 -5.36 -2.89 6.78
N ALA A 161 -5.45 -1.78 6.07
CA ALA A 161 -5.36 -0.44 6.64
C ALA A 161 -6.67 -0.04 7.34
N ALA A 162 -6.56 0.66 8.46
CA ALA A 162 -7.71 1.12 9.24
C ALA A 162 -8.56 2.14 8.47
N VAL A 163 -9.86 1.84 8.31
CA VAL A 163 -10.83 2.77 7.71
C VAL A 163 -11.69 3.39 8.82
N HIS A 164 -12.11 4.63 8.61
CA HIS A 164 -12.64 5.50 9.69
C HIS A 164 -14.03 6.05 9.37
N PHE A 165 -15.01 5.19 9.11
CA PHE A 165 -16.40 5.59 8.83
C PHE A 165 -17.36 5.10 9.92
N ARG A 166 -18.50 5.79 10.08
CA ARG A 166 -19.47 5.55 11.16
C ARG A 166 -20.59 4.58 10.80
N ASP A 167 -21.04 4.54 9.54
CA ASP A 167 -22.19 3.75 9.10
C ASP A 167 -21.75 2.54 8.25
N GLU A 168 -22.55 1.46 8.25
CA GLU A 168 -22.36 0.35 7.30
C GLU A 168 -22.41 0.89 5.86
N PHE A 169 -21.85 0.17 4.88
CA PHE A 169 -21.92 0.50 3.46
C PHE A 169 -23.39 0.68 3.02
N VAL A 170 -23.95 1.87 3.22
CA VAL A 170 -25.26 2.26 2.72
C VAL A 170 -25.16 2.18 1.20
N ASP A 171 -26.22 1.85 0.48
CA ASP A 171 -26.26 1.62 -0.98
C ASP A 171 -25.83 2.84 -1.87
N HIS A 172 -25.17 3.83 -1.28
CA HIS A 172 -24.44 4.92 -1.94
C HIS A 172 -22.92 4.66 -1.87
N ASN A 173 -22.16 5.35 -2.71
CA ASN A 173 -20.74 5.11 -2.95
C ASN A 173 -19.95 4.73 -1.66
N PRO A 174 -19.41 3.50 -1.55
CA PRO A 174 -18.91 2.91 -0.30
C PRO A 174 -17.68 3.59 0.32
N TYR A 175 -17.24 4.72 -0.24
CA TYR A 175 -16.02 5.45 0.13
C TYR A 175 -16.31 6.89 0.58
N GLU A 176 -17.57 7.24 0.76
CA GLU A 176 -18.04 8.63 0.84
C GLU A 176 -18.94 8.82 2.07
N THR A 177 -18.44 9.51 3.10
CA THR A 177 -19.18 9.82 4.33
C THR A 177 -19.18 11.32 4.63
N GLU A 178 -20.05 11.76 5.54
CA GLU A 178 -20.08 13.17 5.96
C GLU A 178 -18.81 13.59 6.72
N HIS A 179 -18.16 12.68 7.46
CA HIS A 179 -16.91 12.91 8.20
C HIS A 179 -16.16 11.58 8.42
N CYS A 180 -14.82 11.64 8.58
CA CYS A 180 -14.05 10.51 9.09
C CYS A 180 -14.01 10.50 10.63
N HIS A 181 -14.19 9.34 11.24
CA HIS A 181 -14.40 9.18 12.68
C HIS A 181 -13.24 8.44 13.38
N PRO A 182 -12.88 8.78 14.63
CA PRO A 182 -11.99 7.96 15.43
C PRO A 182 -12.47 6.51 15.49
N ILE A 183 -11.56 5.55 15.59
CA ILE A 183 -11.93 4.13 15.61
C ILE A 183 -12.88 3.78 16.76
N ALA A 184 -12.76 4.45 17.91
CA ALA A 184 -13.64 4.25 19.05
C ALA A 184 -15.12 4.58 18.74
N ASP A 185 -15.36 5.45 17.75
CA ASP A 185 -16.69 5.95 17.39
C ASP A 185 -17.26 5.30 16.12
N ALA A 186 -16.45 4.54 15.38
CA ALA A 186 -16.87 3.82 14.19
C ALA A 186 -17.80 2.64 14.58
N ARG A 187 -19.09 2.70 14.24
CA ARG A 187 -20.01 1.59 14.52
C ARG A 187 -19.76 0.44 13.54
N ARG A 188 -19.42 -0.73 14.09
CA ARG A 188 -19.39 -2.05 13.39
C ARG A 188 -18.43 -2.23 12.22
N GLN A 189 -17.32 -1.53 12.22
CA GLN A 189 -16.08 -2.25 11.98
C GLN A 189 -15.39 -2.36 13.31
N ARG A 190 -15.56 -3.53 13.96
CA ARG A 190 -14.47 -4.07 14.78
C ARG A 190 -13.31 -4.13 13.79
N LEU A 191 -12.54 -3.03 13.67
CA LEU A 191 -11.19 -3.07 13.18
C LEU A 191 -10.57 -4.09 14.10
N VAL A 192 -10.60 -5.33 13.66
CA VAL A 192 -9.64 -6.29 14.13
C VAL A 192 -8.36 -5.61 13.70
N LEU A 193 -7.72 -4.91 14.63
CA LEU A 193 -6.28 -4.89 14.71
C LEU A 193 -5.95 -6.37 14.64
N TRP A 194 -5.81 -6.88 13.40
CA TRP A 194 -5.46 -8.26 13.17
C TRP A 194 -4.07 -8.32 13.72
N ASP A 195 -3.96 -8.88 14.92
CA ASP A 195 -2.68 -9.25 15.49
C ASP A 195 -1.94 -9.94 14.34
N ALA A 196 -0.84 -9.34 13.91
CA ALA A 196 -0.03 -9.91 12.85
C ALA A 196 0.36 -11.35 13.20
N ASN A 197 0.27 -11.76 14.47
CA ASN A 197 0.53 -13.12 14.97
C ASN A 197 -0.70 -14.05 15.02
N GLY A 198 -1.87 -13.59 14.55
CA GLY A 198 -3.10 -14.38 14.45
C GLY A 198 -2.95 -15.61 13.56
N THR A 199 -3.79 -16.62 13.78
CA THR A 199 -3.72 -17.94 13.13
C THR A 199 -3.69 -17.86 11.60
N GLY A 200 -4.42 -16.92 10.99
CA GLY A 200 -4.42 -16.73 9.54
C GLY A 200 -3.05 -16.30 9.00
N HIS A 201 -2.42 -15.30 9.62
CA HIS A 201 -1.10 -14.80 9.19
C HIS A 201 0.03 -15.78 9.48
N ARG A 202 -0.12 -16.67 10.48
CA ARG A 202 0.79 -17.80 10.70
C ARG A 202 0.88 -18.71 9.46
N LEU A 203 -0.24 -18.97 8.79
CA LEU A 203 -0.28 -19.80 7.58
C LEU A 203 0.62 -19.27 6.45
N LEU A 204 0.70 -17.94 6.31
CA LEU A 204 1.58 -17.29 5.33
C LEU A 204 3.05 -17.38 5.74
N ARG A 205 3.35 -17.19 7.03
CA ARG A 205 4.72 -17.31 7.56
C ARG A 205 5.28 -18.72 7.39
N GLU A 206 4.47 -19.74 7.64
CA GLU A 206 4.83 -21.15 7.43
C GLU A 206 5.15 -21.46 5.96
N ARG A 207 4.69 -20.62 5.02
CA ARG A 207 4.98 -20.69 3.57
C ARG A 207 6.09 -19.73 3.12
N GLY A 208 6.79 -19.11 4.06
CA GLY A 208 7.93 -18.22 3.79
C GLY A 208 7.55 -16.77 3.44
N ALA A 209 6.27 -16.39 3.53
CA ALA A 209 5.86 -15.00 3.37
C ALA A 209 6.06 -14.22 4.68
N ARG A 210 6.41 -12.94 4.55
CA ARG A 210 6.47 -11.99 5.65
C ARG A 210 5.13 -11.26 5.78
N VAL A 211 4.81 -10.75 6.95
CA VAL A 211 3.55 -10.04 7.20
C VAL A 211 3.87 -8.64 7.72
N LEU A 212 3.37 -7.62 7.02
CA LEU A 212 3.47 -6.22 7.39
C LEU A 212 2.12 -5.75 7.92
N ASP A 213 2.08 -5.35 9.19
CA ASP A 213 0.87 -4.80 9.79
C ASP A 213 0.57 -3.41 9.21
N GLY A 214 -0.45 -3.34 8.34
CA GLY A 214 -0.95 -2.08 7.78
C GLY A 214 -1.85 -1.31 8.75
N GLY A 215 -2.44 -1.98 9.73
CA GLY A 215 -3.38 -1.39 10.69
C GLY A 215 -2.67 -0.55 11.75
N VAL A 216 -1.49 -0.99 12.21
CA VAL A 216 -0.80 -0.40 13.37
C VAL A 216 -0.55 1.10 13.28
N ASP A 217 -0.17 1.63 12.11
CA ASP A 217 0.08 3.08 11.95
C ASP A 217 -1.15 3.85 11.48
N THR A 218 -2.22 3.14 11.13
CA THR A 218 -3.43 3.75 10.57
C THR A 218 -4.58 3.83 11.56
N VAL A 219 -4.64 2.97 12.58
CA VAL A 219 -5.78 2.84 13.51
C VAL A 219 -6.17 4.13 14.25
N ASP A 220 -5.20 4.97 14.61
CA ASP A 220 -5.43 6.24 15.31
C ASP A 220 -5.26 7.45 14.39
N SER A 221 -5.29 7.22 13.07
CA SER A 221 -4.97 8.21 12.04
C SER A 221 -6.20 8.70 11.27
N SER A 222 -7.37 8.76 11.92
CA SER A 222 -8.61 9.27 11.31
C SER A 222 -8.47 10.69 10.74
N HIS A 223 -7.66 11.53 11.39
CA HIS A 223 -7.34 12.89 10.96
C HIS A 223 -6.45 12.97 9.71
N ALA A 224 -5.81 11.86 9.32
CA ALA A 224 -4.87 11.82 8.20
C ALA A 224 -5.54 11.43 6.86
N HIS A 225 -6.86 11.26 6.84
CA HIS A 225 -7.63 11.06 5.62
C HIS A 225 -7.70 12.36 4.78
N PRO A 226 -7.79 12.29 3.43
CA PRO A 226 -7.91 13.46 2.56
C PRO A 226 -9.03 14.43 2.98
N PHE A 227 -8.64 15.58 3.51
CA PHE A 227 -9.50 16.75 3.76
C PHE A 227 -9.21 17.88 2.76
N VAL A 228 -10.02 18.95 2.80
CA VAL A 228 -9.82 20.17 2.01
C VAL A 228 -8.43 20.75 2.30
N GLY A 229 -7.51 20.63 1.33
CA GLY A 229 -6.10 21.02 1.49
C GLY A 229 -5.09 19.94 1.05
N CYS A 230 -5.47 18.67 0.98
CA CYS A 230 -4.65 17.58 0.41
C CYS A 230 -4.87 17.40 -1.11
N GLY A 231 -5.16 18.49 -1.84
CA GLY A 231 -5.42 18.46 -3.30
C GLY A 231 -6.84 18.05 -3.71
N ARG A 232 -7.78 17.94 -2.76
CA ARG A 232 -9.22 17.83 -3.03
C ARG A 232 -9.91 19.09 -2.50
N GLU A 233 -10.22 20.02 -3.39
CA GLU A 233 -10.81 21.30 -2.96
C GLU A 233 -12.34 21.29 -2.88
N LYS A 234 -13.06 20.35 -3.53
CA LYS A 234 -14.54 20.38 -3.59
C LYS A 234 -15.13 18.98 -3.83
N GLN A 235 -15.18 18.14 -2.81
CA GLN A 235 -15.98 16.90 -2.85
C GLN A 235 -17.01 16.99 -1.70
N PRO A 236 -18.30 16.71 -1.95
CA PRO A 236 -19.32 16.72 -0.89
C PRO A 236 -19.16 15.57 0.12
N TYR A 237 -18.21 14.66 -0.13
CA TYR A 237 -17.98 13.46 0.67
C TYR A 237 -16.50 13.32 1.08
N TYR A 238 -16.28 12.75 2.27
CA TYR A 238 -14.95 12.45 2.81
C TYR A 238 -14.49 11.05 2.44
N ASP A 239 -13.24 10.95 2.01
CA ASP A 239 -12.56 9.70 1.70
C ASP A 239 -11.86 9.15 2.94
N CYS A 240 -12.51 8.20 3.62
CA CYS A 240 -12.02 7.60 4.86
C CYS A 240 -11.29 6.26 4.62
N THR A 241 -10.78 6.03 3.40
CA THR A 241 -9.99 4.84 3.03
C THR A 241 -8.54 5.19 2.72
N HIS A 242 -8.32 6.33 2.08
CA HIS A 242 -7.02 6.82 1.62
C HIS A 242 -6.38 7.76 2.62
N TYR A 243 -5.07 8.02 2.55
CA TYR A 243 -4.39 8.94 3.47
C TYR A 243 -3.71 10.08 2.72
N CYS A 244 -3.72 11.28 3.31
CA CYS A 244 -2.87 12.39 2.89
C CYS A 244 -1.40 11.97 2.91
N GLN A 245 -0.60 12.61 2.07
CA GLN A 245 0.86 12.48 2.06
C GLN A 245 1.48 13.89 2.23
N PRO A 246 2.44 14.08 3.16
CA PRO A 246 2.98 13.11 4.13
C PRO A 246 1.92 12.61 5.13
N GLY A 247 2.08 11.39 5.65
CA GLY A 247 1.07 10.74 6.49
C GLY A 247 1.46 9.36 7.02
N PRO A 248 0.53 8.60 7.61
CA PRO A 248 0.82 7.34 8.33
C PRO A 248 1.49 6.26 7.46
N LEU A 249 1.19 6.25 6.16
CA LEU A 249 1.78 5.32 5.19
C LEU A 249 3.31 5.41 5.08
N MET A 250 3.91 6.51 5.51
CA MET A 250 5.37 6.65 5.51
C MET A 250 6.03 5.63 6.45
N ARG A 251 5.39 5.34 7.61
CA ARG A 251 5.88 4.36 8.60
C ARG A 251 5.86 2.92 8.09
N TRP A 252 4.94 2.59 7.16
CA TRP A 252 4.96 1.28 6.52
C TRP A 252 6.26 1.01 5.76
N ASN A 253 6.91 2.04 5.22
CA ASN A 253 8.19 1.87 4.53
C ASN A 253 9.34 1.52 5.51
N GLU A 254 9.34 2.10 6.71
CA GLU A 254 10.30 1.73 7.77
C GLU A 254 10.09 0.28 8.20
N ARG A 255 8.83 -0.09 8.49
CA ARG A 255 8.46 -1.47 8.84
C ARG A 255 8.80 -2.46 7.74
N LEU A 256 8.64 -2.05 6.47
CA LEU A 256 9.04 -2.87 5.33
C LEU A 256 10.54 -3.13 5.33
N VAL A 257 11.37 -2.14 5.67
CA VAL A 257 12.82 -2.35 5.83
C VAL A 257 13.10 -3.29 6.99
N GLU A 258 12.44 -3.12 8.13
CA GLU A 258 12.61 -3.96 9.33
C GLU A 258 12.35 -5.44 9.08
N LEU A 259 11.40 -5.77 8.20
CA LEU A 259 11.12 -7.14 7.78
C LEU A 259 12.30 -7.86 7.10
N PHE A 260 13.30 -7.13 6.63
CA PHE A 260 14.45 -7.63 5.88
C PHE A 260 15.80 -7.33 6.55
N ARG A 261 15.78 -6.79 7.77
CA ARG A 261 16.97 -6.61 8.61
C ARG A 261 17.34 -7.89 9.36
#